data_AF-A0A2G6R0A2-F1
#
_entry.id   AF-A0A2G6R0A2-F1
#
_cell.length_a   1.000
_cell.length_b   1.000
_cell.length_c   1.000
_cell.angle_alpha   90.00
_cell.angle_beta   90.00
_cell.angle_gamma   90.00
#
_symmetry.space_group_name_H-M   'P 1'
#
loop_
_entity.id
_entity.type
_entity.pdbx_description
1 polymer ?
#
loop_
_entity_poly.entity_id
_entity_poly.type
_entity_poly.pdbx_seq_one_letter_code
_entity_poly.pdbx_strand_id
1 'polypeptide(L)' 'PTTNCERRYDIRIRYRQPLQKGTTIFTDEGMYIHFDEPQRAIVAGQFAAWYENNELIGSGVIDANKE' A
#
# COMPACT_ATOMS: atom_id res chain seq x y z
N PRO A 1 -9.81 -8.83 -8.72
CA PRO A 1 -10.09 -7.42 -8.37
C PRO A 1 -11.59 -7.16 -8.36
N THR A 2 -12.14 -6.87 -7.17
CA THR A 2 -13.46 -6.24 -7.03
C THR A 2 -13.20 -4.73 -7.03
N THR A 3 -13.30 -4.09 -8.18
CA THR A 3 -13.24 -2.62 -8.30
C THR A 3 -14.15 -1.98 -7.23
N ASN A 4 -13.71 -0.87 -6.64
CA ASN A 4 -14.43 -0.14 -5.59
C ASN A 4 -14.56 -0.94 -4.28
N CYS A 5 -13.51 -1.68 -3.91
CA CYS A 5 -13.43 -2.32 -2.60
C CYS A 5 -12.28 -1.74 -1.77
N GLU A 6 -12.52 -1.66 -0.47
CA GLU A 6 -11.53 -1.29 0.53
C GLU A 6 -11.15 -2.51 1.37
N ARG A 7 -9.86 -2.65 1.70
CA ARG A 7 -9.36 -3.70 2.58
C ARG A 7 -8.24 -3.17 3.47
N ARG A 8 -8.11 -3.75 4.66
CA ARG A 8 -7.03 -3.41 5.59
C ARG A 8 -5.91 -4.42 5.48
N TYR A 9 -4.68 -3.92 5.39
CA TYR A 9 -3.49 -4.77 5.30
C TYR A 9 -2.38 -4.26 6.20
N ASP A 10 -1.40 -5.14 6.41
CA ASP A 10 -0.07 -4.78 6.86
C ASP A 10 0.77 -4.40 5.64
N ILE A 11 1.29 -3.18 5.58
CA ILE A 11 1.98 -2.64 4.41
C ILE A 11 3.44 -2.33 4.73
N ARG A 12 4.31 -2.57 3.75
CA ARG A 12 5.74 -2.25 3.78
C ARG A 12 6.12 -1.47 2.53
N ILE A 13 6.62 -0.25 2.72
CA ILE A 13 7.16 0.60 1.64
C ILE A 13 8.69 0.68 1.65
N ARG A 14 9.32 -0.03 2.60
CA ARG A 14 10.77 -0.08 2.81
C ARG A 14 11.17 -1.44 3.36
N TYR A 15 12.19 -2.06 2.79
CA TYR A 15 12.61 -3.43 3.15
C TYR A 15 12.83 -3.65 4.65
N ARG A 16 13.46 -2.70 5.35
CA ARG A 16 13.78 -2.79 6.79
C ARG A 16 12.76 -2.12 7.71
N GLN A 17 11.67 -1.57 7.18
CA GLN A 17 10.65 -0.92 8.00
C GLN A 17 9.70 -1.97 8.60
N PRO A 18 9.29 -1.81 9.86
CA PRO A 18 8.19 -2.57 10.43
C PRO A 18 6.92 -2.43 9.58
N LEU A 19 6.08 -3.45 9.57
CA LEU A 19 4.78 -3.38 8.89
C LEU A 19 3.95 -2.23 9.47
N GLN A 20 3.30 -1.47 8.59
CA GLN A 20 2.43 -0.35 8.93
C GLN A 20 1.00 -0.71 8.54
N LYS A 21 0.04 -0.40 9.41
CA LYS A 21 -1.36 -0.61 9.09
C LYS A 21 -1.88 0.48 8.15
N GLY A 22 -2.75 0.09 7.25
CA GLY A 22 -3.44 1.01 6.35
C GLY A 22 -4.57 0.34 5.59
N THR A 23 -5.40 1.18 4.98
CA THR A 23 -6.49 0.78 4.09
C THR A 23 -6.04 0.92 2.64
N THR A 24 -6.15 -0.16 1.87
CA THR A 24 -5.99 -0.15 0.42
C THR A 24 -7.34 0.05 -0.25
N ILE A 25 -7.41 0.94 -1.22
CA ILE A 25 -8.61 1.25 -2.00
C ILE A 25 -8.32 0.84 -3.44
N PHE A 26 -9.07 -0.13 -3.97
CA PHE A 26 -8.89 -0.61 -5.34
C PHE A 26 -9.87 0.09 -6.28
N THR A 27 -9.34 0.74 -7.30
CA THR A 27 -10.11 1.41 -8.36
C THR A 27 -9.86 0.73 -9.70
N ASP A 28 -10.57 1.14 -10.75
CA ASP A 28 -10.31 0.65 -12.12
C ASP A 28 -8.97 1.13 -12.67
N GLU A 29 -8.46 2.24 -12.13
CA GLU A 29 -7.27 2.93 -12.61
C GLU A 29 -6.02 2.58 -11.80
N GLY A 30 -6.19 1.97 -10.62
CA GLY A 30 -5.08 1.57 -9.78
C GLY A 30 -5.47 1.24 -8.35
N MET A 31 -4.57 1.55 -7.42
CA MET A 31 -4.77 1.29 -6.00
C MET A 31 -4.13 2.40 -5.18
N TYR A 32 -4.90 2.92 -4.23
CA TYR A 32 -4.43 3.88 -3.24
C TYR A 32 -4.18 3.19 -1.90
N ILE A 33 -3.20 3.68 -1.14
CA ILE A 33 -2.91 3.21 0.21
C ILE A 33 -3.02 4.40 1.17
N HIS A 34 -3.99 4.33 2.08
CA HIS A 34 -4.14 5.26 3.18
C HIS A 34 -3.56 4.63 4.46
N PHE A 35 -2.40 5.12 4.89
CA PHE A 35 -1.79 4.67 6.15
C PHE A 35 -2.52 5.26 7.36
N ASP A 36 -2.67 4.47 8.42
CA ASP A 36 -3.25 4.95 9.69
C ASP A 36 -2.38 6.05 10.32
N GLU A 37 -1.06 5.93 10.15
CA GLU A 37 -0.07 6.87 10.66
C GLU A 37 0.72 7.51 9.51
N PRO A 38 1.06 8.81 9.60
CA PRO A 38 1.83 9.49 8.56
C PRO A 38 3.18 8.82 8.28
N GLN A 39 3.41 8.49 7.01
CA GLN A 39 4.66 7.90 6.56
C GLN A 39 5.58 8.98 5.97
N ARG A 40 6.88 8.89 6.27
CA ARG A 40 7.88 9.84 5.79
C ARG A 40 8.68 9.27 4.63
N ALA A 41 9.22 10.16 3.82
CA ALA A 41 10.14 9.85 2.75
C ALA A 41 9.60 8.77 1.79
N ILE A 42 8.32 8.83 1.41
CA ILE A 42 7.77 8.03 0.31
C ILE A 42 8.40 8.54 -1.00
N VAL A 43 9.01 7.66 -1.80
CA VAL A 43 9.67 8.04 -3.05
C VAL A 43 9.04 7.24 -4.20
N ALA A 44 8.65 7.95 -5.25
CA ALA A 44 8.12 7.32 -6.45
C ALA A 44 9.15 6.38 -7.10
N GLY A 45 8.67 5.31 -7.73
CA GLY A 45 9.51 4.26 -8.32
C GLY A 45 9.97 3.18 -7.33
N GLN A 46 9.76 3.36 -6.02
CA GLN A 46 9.93 2.28 -5.04
C GLN A 46 8.69 1.40 -4.96
N PHE A 47 8.82 0.24 -4.31
CA PHE A 47 7.72 -0.70 -4.15
C PHE A 47 7.02 -0.55 -2.81
N ALA A 48 5.70 -0.67 -2.83
CA ALA A 48 4.86 -1.04 -1.70
C ALA A 48 4.51 -2.54 -1.79
N ALA A 49 4.55 -3.24 -0.66
CA ALA A 49 4.08 -4.62 -0.52
C ALA A 49 3.07 -4.69 0.62
N TRP A 50 2.03 -5.50 0.49
CA TRP A 50 1.00 -5.66 1.52
C TRP A 50 0.72 -7.12 1.83
N TYR A 51 0.40 -7.34 3.10
CA TYR A 51 0.34 -8.65 3.73
C TYR A 51 -0.97 -8.82 4.50
N GLU A 52 -1.43 -10.06 4.55
CA GLU A 52 -2.53 -10.52 5.40
C GLU A 52 -2.07 -11.79 6.11
N ASN A 53 -2.17 -11.84 7.44
CA ASN A 53 -1.77 -13.01 8.23
C ASN A 53 -0.34 -13.53 7.95
N ASN A 54 0.61 -12.61 7.70
CA ASN A 54 2.01 -12.87 7.30
C ASN A 54 2.20 -13.44 5.87
N GLU A 55 1.14 -13.55 5.09
CA GLU A 55 1.20 -13.91 3.67
C GLU A 55 1.33 -12.65 2.81
N LEU A 56 2.20 -12.68 1.79
CA LEU A 56 2.31 -11.61 0.81
C LEU A 56 1.12 -11.68 -0.15
N ILE A 57 0.23 -10.71 -0.09
CA ILE A 57 -0.96 -10.66 -0.94
C ILE A 57 -0.68 -9.93 -2.25
N GLY A 58 0.22 -8.94 -2.23
CA GLY A 58 0.62 -8.26 -3.44
C GLY A 58 1.68 -7.18 -3.24
N SER A 59 2.08 -6.59 -4.36
CA SER A 59 3.02 -5.48 -4.40
C SER A 59 2.78 -4.61 -5.62
N GLY A 60 3.30 -3.37 -5.59
CA GLY A 60 3.18 -2.41 -6.68
C GLY A 60 4.20 -1.29 -6.58
N VAL A 61 4.45 -0.60 -7.69
CA VAL A 61 5.32 0.58 -7.74
C VAL A 61 4.53 1.79 -7.24
N ILE A 62 5.15 2.57 -6.36
CA ILE A 62 4.60 3.82 -5.85
C ILE A 62 4.71 4.87 -6.94
N ASP A 63 3.58 5.42 -7.34
CA ASP A 63 3.50 6.55 -8.25
C ASP A 63 3.52 7.88 -7.48
N ALA A 64 3.95 8.96 -8.13
CA ALA A 64 4.07 10.29 -7.53
C ALA A 64 2.73 11.07 -7.49
N ASN A 65 1.66 10.50 -8.04
CA ASN A 65 0.37 11.16 -8.14
C ASN A 65 -0.21 11.43 -6.73
N LYS A 66 -0.23 12.71 -6.38
CA LYS A 66 -0.87 13.25 -5.18
C LYS A 66 -2.31 13.59 -5.55
N GLU A 67 -3.19 12.59 -5.57
CA GLU A 67 -4.62 12.85 -5.43
C GLU A 67 -5.02 12.71 -3.96
#